data_AF-A0A1M7HQ08-F1
#
_entry.id   AF-A0A1M7HQ08-F1
#
_cell.length_a   1.000
_cell.length_b   1.000
_cell.length_c   1.000
_cell.angle_alpha   90.00
_cell.angle_beta   90.00
_cell.angle_gamma   90.00
#
_symmetry.space_group_name_H-M   'P 1'
#
loop_
_entity.id
_entity.type
_entity.pdbx_description
1 polymer ?
#
loop_
_entity_poly.entity_id
_entity_poly.type
_entity_poly.pdbx_seq_one_letter_code
_entity_poly.pdbx_strand_id
1 'polypeptide(L)' 'MNKPLTCRETTYLVISARDEPLRRDQLDALAAHLQICSYCRTANAQFGALFAQLDTLLARGVQQ' A
#
# COMPACT_ATOMS: atom_id res chain seq x y z
N MET A 1 -14.20 -4.22 7.17
CA MET A 1 -13.95 -5.48 6.42
C MET A 1 -13.85 -6.63 7.44
N ASN A 2 -14.65 -7.70 7.35
CA ASN A 2 -14.70 -8.75 8.40
C ASN A 2 -13.93 -10.05 8.06
N LYS A 3 -13.13 -10.03 6.98
CA LYS A 3 -12.34 -11.18 6.50
C LYS A 3 -10.86 -10.79 6.43
N PRO A 4 -9.92 -11.67 6.85
CA PRO A 4 -8.49 -11.46 6.66
C PRO A 4 -8.12 -11.27 5.18
N LEU A 5 -7.19 -10.36 4.90
CA LEU A 5 -6.66 -10.18 3.54
C LEU A 5 -5.83 -11.40 3.12
N THR A 6 -5.99 -11.79 1.86
CA THR A 6 -5.06 -12.67 1.14
C THR A 6 -3.91 -11.84 0.55
N CYS A 7 -2.79 -12.48 0.21
CA CYS A 7 -1.66 -11.79 -0.44
C CYS A 7 -2.08 -11.07 -1.73
N ARG A 8 -2.99 -11.67 -2.52
CA ARG A 8 -3.50 -11.06 -3.74
C ARG A 8 -4.30 -9.77 -3.46
N GLU A 9 -5.20 -9.83 -2.48
CA GLU A 9 -5.99 -8.65 -2.06
C GLU A 9 -5.07 -7.56 -1.49
N THR A 10 -4.06 -7.94 -0.69
CA THR A 10 -3.03 -7.03 -0.19
C THR A 10 -2.30 -6.32 -1.32
N THR A 11 -1.87 -7.05 -2.36
CA THR A 11 -1.21 -6.43 -3.52
C THR A 11 -2.10 -5.40 -4.21
N TYR A 12 -3.36 -5.75 -4.50
CA TYR A 12 -4.29 -4.80 -5.13
C TYR A 12 -4.53 -3.57 -4.23
N LEU A 13 -4.67 -3.79 -2.93
CA LEU A 13 -4.88 -2.70 -1.98
C LEU A 13 -3.70 -1.73 -1.95
N VAL A 14 -2.47 -2.24 -1.86
CA VAL A 14 -1.24 -1.44 -1.80
C VAL A 14 -1.03 -0.65 -3.09
N ILE A 15 -1.25 -1.26 -4.26
CA ILE A 15 -1.06 -0.52 -5.53
C ILE A 15 -2.13 0.55 -5.75
N SER A 16 -3.39 0.27 -5.38
CA SER A 16 -4.48 1.25 -5.48
C SER A 16 -4.28 2.44 -4.53
N ALA A 17 -3.58 2.23 -3.40
CA ALA A 17 -3.27 3.28 -2.43
C ALA A 17 -2.44 4.44 -3.01
N ARG A 18 -1.78 4.23 -4.16
CA ARG A 18 -1.03 5.28 -4.88
C ARG A 18 -1.95 6.37 -5.42
N ASP A 19 -3.12 5.98 -5.92
CA ASP A 19 -4.02 6.89 -6.62
C ASP A 19 -5.16 7.38 -5.73
N GLU A 20 -5.58 6.55 -4.76
CA GLU A 20 -6.63 6.88 -3.79
C GLU A 20 -6.17 6.51 -2.38
N PRO A 21 -6.24 7.43 -1.39
CA PRO A 21 -5.89 7.11 -0.01
C PRO A 21 -6.70 5.94 0.55
N LEU A 22 -6.03 5.06 1.30
CA LEU A 22 -6.70 3.96 1.98
C LEU A 22 -7.61 4.48 3.11
N ARG A 23 -8.81 3.91 3.21
CA ARG A 23 -9.69 4.12 4.36
C ARG A 23 -9.11 3.46 5.62
N ARG A 24 -9.57 3.90 6.78
CA ARG A 24 -9.11 3.38 8.08
C ARG A 24 -9.27 1.86 8.21
N ASP A 25 -10.40 1.30 7.77
CA ASP A 25 -10.64 -0.13 7.83
C ASP A 25 -9.70 -0.94 6.91
N GLN A 26 -9.27 -0.34 5.80
CA GLN A 26 -8.29 -0.91 4.89
C GLN A 26 -6.88 -0.85 5.48
N LEU A 27 -6.52 0.25 6.14
CA LEU A 27 -5.24 0.40 6.85
C LEU A 27 -5.11 -0.63 7.97
N ASP A 28 -6.15 -0.82 8.78
CA ASP A 28 -6.15 -1.79 9.87
C ASP A 28 -6.01 -3.23 9.34
N ALA A 29 -6.74 -3.58 8.27
CA ALA A 29 -6.65 -4.89 7.64
C ALA A 29 -5.27 -5.15 7.00
N LEU A 30 -4.69 -4.13 6.35
CA LEU A 30 -3.34 -4.19 5.80
C LEU A 30 -2.32 -4.40 6.92
N ALA A 31 -2.36 -3.58 7.97
CA ALA A 31 -1.45 -3.68 9.10
C ALA A 31 -1.48 -5.09 9.72
N ALA A 32 -2.69 -5.65 9.94
CA ALA A 32 -2.84 -7.01 10.45
C ALA A 32 -2.20 -8.07 9.53
N HIS A 33 -2.41 -7.98 8.21
CA HIS A 33 -1.80 -8.92 7.26
C HIS A 33 -0.27 -8.81 7.22
N LEU A 34 0.26 -7.58 7.26
CA LEU A 34 1.71 -7.33 7.24
C LEU A 34 2.41 -7.87 8.48
N GLN A 35 1.72 -8.06 9.61
CA GLN A 35 2.32 -8.70 10.79
C GLN A 35 2.65 -10.19 10.56
N ILE A 36 1.86 -10.89 9.74
CA ILE A 36 1.95 -12.36 9.58
C ILE A 36 2.57 -12.81 8.26
N CYS A 37 2.65 -11.93 7.26
CA CYS A 37 3.18 -12.28 5.93
C CYS A 37 4.48 -11.52 5.63
N SER A 38 5.63 -12.21 5.71
CA SER A 38 6.95 -11.63 5.41
C SER A 38 7.08 -11.16 3.95
N TYR A 39 6.53 -11.91 3.00
CA TYR A 39 6.55 -11.54 1.58
C TYR A 39 5.80 -10.23 1.31
N CYS A 40 4.59 -10.09 1.86
CA CYS A 40 3.81 -8.86 1.70
C CYS A 40 4.45 -7.68 2.45
N ARG A 41 5.15 -7.92 3.57
CA ARG A 41 5.93 -6.89 4.27
C ARG A 41 7.05 -6.33 3.38
N THR A 42 7.82 -7.21 2.75
CA THR A 42 8.86 -6.81 1.80
C THR A 42 8.27 -6.11 0.58
N ALA A 43 7.21 -6.67 -0.02
CA ALA A 43 6.56 -6.07 -1.18
C ALA A 43 5.99 -4.68 -0.88
N ASN A 44 5.37 -4.49 0.29
CA ASN A 44 4.85 -3.19 0.71
C ASN A 44 5.96 -2.12 0.81
N ALA A 45 7.12 -2.49 1.35
CA ALA A 45 8.28 -1.59 1.38
C ALA A 45 8.80 -1.25 -0.02
N GLN A 46 8.86 -2.24 -0.92
CA GLN A 46 9.28 -2.04 -2.32
C GLN A 46 8.32 -1.11 -3.09
N PHE A 47 7.01 -1.29 -2.93
CA PHE A 47 6.02 -0.39 -3.53
C PHE A 47 6.12 1.03 -2.97
N GLY A 48 6.32 1.19 -1.65
CA GLY A 48 6.53 2.50 -1.04
C GLY A 48 7.74 3.23 -1.63
N ALA A 49 8.87 2.53 -1.81
CA ALA A 49 10.06 3.10 -2.45
C ALA A 49 9.81 3.47 -3.91
N LEU A 50 9.12 2.62 -4.67
CA LEU A 50 8.76 2.90 -6.07
C LEU A 50 7.85 4.12 -6.18
N PHE A 51 6.82 4.23 -5.34
CA PHE A 51 5.87 5.34 -5.41
C PHE A 51 6.52 6.68 -5.06
N ALA A 52 7.43 6.72 -4.07
CA ALA A 52 8.20 7.93 -3.80
C ALA A 52 9.07 8.39 -5.00
N GLN A 53 9.65 7.44 -5.74
CA GLN A 53 10.37 7.75 -6.98
C GLN A 53 9.43 8.28 -8.07
N LEU A 54 8.25 7.68 -8.22
CA LEU A 54 7.24 8.13 -9.18
C LEU A 54 6.70 9.53 -8.83
N ASP A 55 6.46 9.81 -7.55
CA ASP A 55 5.99 11.12 -7.09
C ASP A 55 7.03 12.21 -7.41
N THR A 56 8.31 11.90 -7.23
CA THR A 56 9.43 12.77 -7.63
C THR A 56 9.44 13.04 -9.14
N LEU A 57 9.33 11.99 -9.95
CA LEU A 57 9.38 12.10 -11.42
C LEU A 57 8.16 12.80 -12.02
N LEU A 58 7.00 12.66 -11.39
CA LEU A 58 5.72 13.17 -11.89
C LEU A 58 5.31 14.50 -11.22
N ALA A 59 6.16 15.07 -10.37
CA ALA A 59 5.88 16.28 -9.58
C ALA A 59 4.56 16.21 -8.77
N ARG A 60 4.09 14.99 -8.43
CA ARG A 60 2.94 14.81 -7.54
C ARG A 60 3.36 15.23 -6.14
N GLY A 61 2.77 16.32 -5.61
CA GLY A 61 3.11 16.89 -4.31
C GLY A 61 3.89 18.22 -4.36
N VAL A 62 4.38 18.63 -5.53
CA VAL A 62 4.85 20.01 -5.76
C VAL A 62 3.65 20.81 -6.25
N GLN A 63 2.76 21.18 -5.32
CA GLN A 63 1.83 22.27 -5.59
C GLN A 63 2.67 23.56 -5.65
N GLN A 64 2.58 24.28 -6.77
CA GLN A 64 2.87 25.71 -6.80
C GLN A 64 1.88 26.45 -5.89
#